data_AF-A0A1U9Z803-F1
#
_entry.id   AF-A0A1U9Z803-F1
#
_cell.length_a   1.000
_cell.length_b   1.000
_cell.length_c   1.000
_cell.angle_alpha   90.00
_cell.angle_beta   90.00
_cell.angle_gamma   90.00
#
_symmetry.space_group_name_H-M   'P 1'
#
loop_
_entity.id
_entity.type
_entity.pdbx_description
1 polymer ?
#
loop_
_entity_poly.entity_id
_entity_poly.type
_entity_poly.pdbx_seq_one_letter_code
_entity_poly.pdbx_strand_id
1 'polypeptide(L)' 'MSTDVKYCRDTDAVDDVLANMGDIQVRRLVVLDDNKRMCGIVSLADAARGSLNDTGDSLKGVVRAGGSHNQSGA' A
#
# COMPACT_ATOMS: atom_id res chain seq x y z
N MET A 1 3.24 12.74 16.01
CA MET A 1 2.70 11.37 15.87
C MET A 1 1.31 11.49 15.28
N SER A 2 0.99 10.83 14.16
CA SER A 2 -0.36 10.85 13.61
C SER A 2 -1.30 10.00 14.47
N THR A 3 -2.49 10.50 14.72
CA THR A 3 -3.51 9.81 15.52
C THR A 3 -4.38 8.85 14.70
N ASP A 4 -4.46 9.07 13.39
CA ASP A 4 -5.22 8.23 12.46
C ASP A 4 -4.33 7.15 11.83
N VAL A 5 -4.15 6.04 12.55
CA VAL A 5 -3.34 4.90 12.09
C VAL A 5 -4.19 3.99 11.22
N LYS A 6 -3.79 3.83 9.95
CA LYS A 6 -4.41 2.88 9.02
C LYS A 6 -3.73 1.51 9.13
N TYR A 7 -4.54 0.46 9.12
CA TYR A 7 -4.11 -0.93 9.22
C TYR A 7 -5.02 -1.84 8.38
N CYS A 8 -4.56 -3.05 8.10
CA CYS A 8 -5.40 -4.15 7.62
C CYS A 8 -5.39 -5.29 8.65
N ARG A 9 -6.32 -6.23 8.52
CA ARG A 9 -6.36 -7.44 9.35
C ARG A 9 -5.51 -8.54 8.73
N ASP A 10 -5.10 -9.48 9.57
CA ASP A 10 -4.41 -10.72 9.17
C ASP A 10 -5.27 -11.65 8.29
N THR A 11 -6.58 -11.46 8.32
CA THR A 11 -7.58 -12.21 7.55
C THR A 11 -8.07 -11.49 6.29
N ASP A 12 -7.67 -10.23 6.06
CA ASP A 12 -8.10 -9.49 4.87
C ASP A 12 -7.41 -10.05 3.62
N ALA A 13 -8.14 -10.11 2.50
CA ALA A 13 -7.59 -10.56 1.22
C ALA A 13 -6.54 -9.56 0.71
N VAL A 14 -5.43 -10.07 0.17
CA VAL A 14 -4.31 -9.23 -0.27
C VAL A 14 -4.74 -8.22 -1.34
N ASP A 15 -5.58 -8.62 -2.29
CA ASP A 15 -6.03 -7.75 -3.37
C ASP A 15 -6.86 -6.57 -2.86
N ASP A 16 -7.74 -6.82 -1.89
CA ASP A 16 -8.54 -5.77 -1.23
C ASP A 16 -7.63 -4.80 -0.45
N VAL A 17 -6.60 -5.33 0.22
CA VAL A 17 -5.61 -4.52 0.94
C VAL A 17 -4.84 -3.65 -0.04
N LEU A 18 -4.39 -4.19 -1.17
CA LEU A 18 -3.69 -3.44 -2.21
C LEU A 18 -4.58 -2.36 -2.81
N ALA A 19 -5.83 -2.65 -3.15
CA ALA A 19 -6.78 -1.65 -3.64
C ALA A 19 -6.96 -0.50 -2.64
N ASN A 20 -7.23 -0.84 -1.37
CA ASN A 20 -7.38 0.14 -0.29
C ASN A 20 -6.11 0.98 -0.09
N MET A 21 -4.91 0.39 -0.19
CA MET A 21 -3.64 1.13 -0.13
C MET A 21 -3.53 2.21 -1.21
N GLY A 22 -4.04 1.92 -2.41
CA GLY A 22 -4.19 2.87 -3.52
C GLY A 22 -5.11 4.02 -3.14
N ASP A 23 -6.31 3.71 -2.65
CA ASP A 23 -7.36 4.68 -2.31
C ASP A 23 -6.94 5.64 -1.20
N ILE A 24 -6.31 5.12 -0.13
CA ILE A 24 -5.87 5.94 1.01
C ILE A 24 -4.44 6.48 0.84
N GLN A 25 -3.82 6.24 -0.32
CA GLN A 25 -2.50 6.73 -0.70
C GLN A 25 -1.37 6.35 0.25
N VAL A 26 -1.34 5.10 0.73
CA VAL A 26 -0.27 4.57 1.58
C VAL A 26 0.49 3.44 0.90
N ARG A 27 1.80 3.37 1.14
CA ARG A 27 2.67 2.34 0.56
C ARG A 27 2.86 1.13 1.45
N ARG A 28 2.44 1.23 2.73
CA ARG A 28 2.55 0.19 3.74
C ARG A 28 1.36 0.25 4.68
N LEU A 29 0.93 -0.92 5.17
CA LEU A 29 -0.03 -1.06 6.26
C LEU A 29 0.55 -1.99 7.32
N VAL A 30 0.30 -1.67 8.58
CA VAL A 30 0.49 -2.64 9.66
C VAL A 30 -0.64 -3.66 9.62
N VAL A 31 -0.30 -4.91 9.86
CA VAL A 31 -1.26 -6.01 9.95
C VAL A 31 -1.58 -6.24 11.42
N LEU A 32 -2.85 -6.16 11.78
CA LEU A 32 -3.32 -6.41 13.15
C LEU A 32 -4.21 -7.66 13.23
N ASP A 33 -4.15 -8.38 14.35
CA ASP A 33 -5.13 -9.43 14.66
C ASP A 33 -6.47 -8.84 15.16
N ASP A 34 -7.42 -9.72 15.45
CA ASP A 34 -8.73 -9.36 16.03
C ASP A 34 -8.63 -8.64 17.39
N ASN A 35 -7.54 -8.87 18.13
CA ASN A 35 -7.26 -8.19 19.40
C ASN A 35 -6.49 -6.87 19.22
N LYS A 36 -6.34 -6.38 17.99
CA LYS A 36 -5.55 -5.19 17.62
C LYS A 36 -4.07 -5.28 18.02
N ARG A 37 -3.50 -6.49 18.04
CA ARG A 37 -2.07 -6.70 18.23
C ARG A 37 -1.36 -6.70 16.88
N MET A 38 -0.17 -6.10 16.82
CA MET A 38 0.64 -6.06 15.60
C MET A 38 1.22 -7.44 15.28
N CYS A 39 0.87 -7.95 14.10
CA CYS A 39 1.32 -9.25 13.59
C CYS A 39 2.36 -9.13 12.48
N GLY A 40 2.39 -8.00 11.77
CA GLY A 40 3.33 -7.79 10.67
C GLY A 40 3.14 -6.48 9.93
N ILE A 41 3.77 -6.39 8.75
CA ILE A 41 3.70 -5.26 7.83
C ILE A 41 3.51 -5.81 6.42
N VAL A 42 2.63 -5.19 5.65
CA VAL A 42 2.49 -5.40 4.20
C VAL A 42 2.94 -4.15 3.46
N SER A 43 3.61 -4.32 2.32
CA SER A 43 4.04 -3.22 1.47
C SER A 43 3.80 -3.50 -0.01
N LEU A 44 3.57 -2.44 -0.80
CA LEU A 44 3.47 -2.56 -2.26
C LEU A 44 4.76 -3.12 -2.87
N ALA A 45 5.91 -2.87 -2.25
CA ALA A 45 7.19 -3.36 -2.74
C ALA A 45 7.31 -4.89 -2.59
N ASP A 46 6.81 -5.46 -1.48
CA ASP A 46 6.82 -6.90 -1.26
C ASP A 46 5.79 -7.59 -2.16
N ALA A 47 4.61 -6.98 -2.33
CA ALA A 47 3.58 -7.47 -3.25
C ALA A 47 4.09 -7.52 -4.70
N ALA A 48 4.86 -6.53 -5.15
CA ALA A 48 5.44 -6.49 -6.50
C ALA A 48 6.38 -7.67 -6.79
N ARG A 49 6.93 -8.33 -5.75
CA ARG A 49 7.82 -9.48 -5.91
C ARG A 49 7.06 -10.81 -6.06
N GLY A 50 5.77 -10.86 -5.71
CA GLY A 50 4.93 -12.06 -5.74
C GLY A 50 3.73 -11.99 -6.70
N SER A 51 3.15 -10.81 -6.93
CA SER A 51 2.07 -10.55 -7.89
C SER A 51 2.26 -9.18 -8.54
N LEU A 52 2.47 -9.14 -9.85
CA LEU A 52 2.75 -7.90 -10.58
C LEU A 52 1.50 -7.12 -10.99
N ASN A 53 0.38 -7.80 -11.27
CA ASN A 53 -0.81 -7.16 -11.83
C ASN A 53 -1.53 -6.30 -10.78
N ASP A 54 -1.93 -6.88 -9.64
CA ASP A 54 -2.73 -6.20 -8.61
C ASP A 54 -1.91 -5.09 -7.92
N THR A 55 -0.60 -5.34 -7.74
CA THR A 55 0.32 -4.35 -7.19
C THR A 55 0.49 -3.15 -8.10
N GLY A 56 0.51 -3.36 -9.43
CA GLY A 56 0.69 -2.30 -10.40
C GLY A 56 -0.42 -1.26 -10.34
N ASP A 57 -1.67 -1.71 -10.20
CA ASP A 57 -2.83 -0.82 -10.12
C ASP A 57 -2.90 -0.08 -8.78
N SER A 58 -2.64 -0.75 -7.67
CA SER A 58 -2.49 -0.08 -6.37
C SER A 58 -1.40 1.00 -6.40
N LEU A 59 -0.23 0.69 -6.97
CA LEU A 59 0.89 1.61 -7.06
C LEU A 59 0.53 2.86 -7.89
N LYS A 60 -0.27 2.72 -8.95
CA LYS A 60 -0.79 3.89 -9.71
C LYS A 60 -1.67 4.80 -8.84
N GLY A 61 -2.47 4.23 -7.92
CA GLY A 61 -3.26 5.02 -6.98
C GLY A 61 -2.41 5.83 -5.98
N VAL A 62 -1.26 5.27 -5.58
CA VAL A 62 -0.34 5.89 -4.60
C VAL A 62 0.67 6.85 -5.24
N VAL A 63 1.04 6.63 -6.50
CA VAL A 63 2.08 7.41 -7.19
C VAL A 63 1.46 8.47 -8.09
N ARG A 64 1.96 9.70 -8.01
CA ARG A 64 1.65 10.77 -8.97
C ARG A 64 2.83 10.96 -9.92
N ALA A 65 2.57 11.26 -11.19
CA ALA A 65 3.62 11.63 -12.12
C ALA A 65 4.44 12.80 -11.56
N GLY A 66 5.76 12.76 -11.73
CA GLY A 66 6.63 13.86 -11.34
C GLY A 66 6.26 15.11 -12.14
N GLY A 67 6.19 16.27 -11.47
CA GLY A 67 5.87 17.53 -12.15
C GLY A 67 6.95 17.94 -13.16
N SER A 68 6.64 18.96 -13.98
CA SER A 68 7.49 19.49 -15.05
C SER A 68 8.92 19.90 -14.63
N HIS A 69 9.19 20.01 -13.32
CA HIS A 69 10.50 20.37 -12.78
C HIS A 69 11.41 19.16 -12.47
N ASN A 70 10.87 17.95 -12.44
CA ASN A 70 11.58 16.75 -12.00
C ASN A 70 11.49 15.58 -13.00
N GLN A 71 11.00 15.87 -14.22
CA GLN A 71 10.99 14.94 -15.34
C GLN A 71 11.63 15.63 -16.55
N SER A 72 12.93 15.91 -16.44
CA SER A 72 13.72 16.20 -17.63
C SER A 72 13.80 14.92 -18.45
N GLY A 73 13.06 14.85 -19.55
CA GLY A 73 13.10 13.73 -20.49
C GLY A 73 14.52 13.52 -21.01
N ALA A 74 14.92 12.25 -21.07
CA ALA A 74 15.98 11.79 -21.97
C ALA A 74 15.39 11.60 -23.37
#